data_AF-A0A9D7QJN2-F1
#
_entry.id   AF-A0A9D7QJN2-F1
#
_cell.length_a   1.000
_cell.length_b   1.000
_cell.length_c   1.000
_cell.angle_alpha   90.00
_cell.angle_beta   90.00
_cell.angle_gamma   90.00
#
_symmetry.space_group_name_H-M   'P 1'
#
loop_
_entity.id
_entity.type
_entity.pdbx_description
1 polymer ?
#
loop_
_entity_poly.entity_id
_entity_poly.type
_entity_poly.pdbx_seq_one_letter_code
_entity_poly.pdbx_strand_id
1 'polypeptide(L)'
;MNRAICPEPGPRHMFVVLLINGKRVSFKSVDDYDKLRAAAEQLAAEHQWQVKLLPMTGRELLGFYGIEPEEPKSMADLDPEFRAQAVQNFVDVLRTSH
;
A
#
# COMPACT_ATOMS: atom_id res chain seq x y z
N MET A 1 -3.70 -29.25 10.02
CA MET A 1 -2.55 -28.58 9.35
C MET A 1 -3.08 -27.24 8.84
N ASN A 2 -2.92 -26.18 9.64
CA ASN A 2 -3.50 -24.87 9.30
C ASN A 2 -2.49 -24.13 8.42
N ARG A 3 -2.67 -24.16 7.10
CA ARG A 3 -1.93 -23.28 6.19
C ARG A 3 -2.53 -21.88 6.32
N ALA A 4 -1.78 -20.95 6.90
CA ALA A 4 -2.06 -19.54 6.74
C ALA A 4 -1.64 -19.14 5.32
N ILE A 5 -2.63 -18.96 4.44
CA ILE A 5 -2.42 -18.36 3.13
C ILE A 5 -2.53 -16.85 3.35
N CYS A 6 -1.47 -16.10 3.08
CA CYS A 6 -1.55 -14.65 3.08
C CYS A 6 -2.55 -14.27 1.97
N PRO A 7 -3.68 -13.60 2.28
CA PRO A 7 -4.62 -13.20 1.25
C PRO A 7 -3.90 -12.27 0.26
N GLU A 8 -4.29 -12.34 -1.02
CA GLU A 8 -3.83 -11.36 -2.00
C GLU A 8 -4.00 -9.94 -1.43
N PRO A 9 -3.05 -9.02 -1.68
CA PRO A 9 -3.07 -7.70 -1.07
C PRO A 9 -4.40 -7.01 -1.37
N GLY A 10 -5.25 -6.92 -0.35
CA GLY A 10 -6.50 -6.17 -0.44
C GLY A 10 -6.27 -4.66 -0.58
N PRO A 11 -7.32 -3.87 -0.86
CA PRO A 11 -7.23 -2.42 -1.12
C PRO A 11 -6.43 -1.64 -0.07
N ARG A 12 -6.48 -2.04 1.20
CA ARG A 12 -5.73 -1.41 2.31
C ARG A 12 -4.20 -1.51 2.19
N HIS A 13 -3.70 -2.41 1.35
CA HIS A 13 -2.27 -2.59 1.08
C HIS A 13 -1.82 -1.89 -0.21
N MET A 14 -2.74 -1.18 -0.87
CA MET A 14 -2.49 -0.44 -2.10
C MET A 14 -2.45 1.07 -1.84
N PHE A 15 -1.53 1.72 -2.52
CA PHE A 15 -1.35 3.16 -2.56
C PHE A 15 -1.50 3.62 -4.00
N VAL A 16 -2.05 4.81 -4.21
CA VAL A 16 -2.01 5.47 -5.52
C VAL A 16 -0.85 6.45 -5.55
N VAL A 17 0.04 6.27 -6.52
CA VAL A 17 1.21 7.11 -6.73
C VAL A 17 0.96 8.06 -7.90
N LEU A 18 1.14 9.36 -7.65
CA LEU A 18 1.05 10.41 -8.67
C LEU A 18 2.44 10.75 -9.20
N LEU A 19 2.62 10.59 -10.52
CA LEU A 19 3.80 11.00 -11.27
C LEU A 19 3.44 12.16 -12.20
N ILE A 20 4.27 13.20 -12.24
CA ILE A 20 4.19 14.31 -13.19
C ILE A 20 5.53 14.41 -13.92
N ASN A 21 5.52 14.32 -15.25
CA ASN A 21 6.70 14.33 -16.11
C ASN A 21 7.78 13.32 -15.65
N GLY A 22 7.33 12.13 -15.25
CA GLY A 22 8.19 11.05 -14.75
C GLY A 22 8.70 11.21 -13.31
N LYS A 23 8.37 12.33 -12.63
CA LYS A 23 8.75 12.55 -11.22
C LYS A 23 7.58 12.29 -10.29
N ARG A 24 7.83 11.60 -9.18
CA ARG A 24 6.83 11.38 -8.14
C ARG A 24 6.55 12.67 -7.37
N VAL A 25 5.27 12.99 -7.25
CA VAL A 25 4.79 14.19 -6.55
C VAL A 25 4.00 13.83 -5.30
N SER A 26 3.31 12.67 -5.27
CA SER A 26 2.53 12.24 -4.10
C SER A 26 2.29 10.73 -4.06
N PHE A 27 1.95 10.22 -2.88
CA PHE A 27 1.30 8.92 -2.71
C PHE A 27 0.15 9.04 -1.69
N LYS A 28 -0.97 8.37 -1.94
CA LYS A 28 -2.19 8.39 -1.12
C LYS A 28 -2.80 7.00 -1.01
N SER A 29 -3.82 6.83 -0.15
CA SER A 29 -4.60 5.59 -0.11
C SER A 29 -5.23 5.31 -1.48
N VAL A 30 -5.35 4.05 -1.87
CA VAL A 30 -6.05 3.67 -3.09
C VAL A 30 -7.53 4.10 -3.09
N ASP A 31 -8.13 4.27 -1.91
CA ASP A 31 -9.53 4.73 -1.78
C ASP A 31 -9.73 6.15 -2.34
N ASP A 32 -8.67 6.94 -2.47
CA ASP A 32 -8.71 8.27 -3.06
C ASP A 32 -8.51 8.28 -4.59
N TYR A 33 -8.40 7.10 -5.23
CA TYR A 33 -8.06 6.99 -6.66
C TYR A 33 -8.99 7.82 -7.55
N ASP A 34 -10.32 7.67 -7.41
CA ASP A 34 -11.27 8.37 -8.29
C ASP A 34 -11.21 9.89 -8.14
N LYS A 35 -11.00 10.38 -6.91
CA LYS A 35 -10.83 11.81 -6.64
C LYS A 35 -9.53 12.32 -7.26
N LEU A 36 -8.45 11.56 -7.10
CA LEU A 36 -7.14 11.93 -7.63
C LEU A 36 -7.09 11.83 -9.16
N ARG A 37 -7.85 10.90 -9.76
CA ARG A 37 -7.98 10.76 -11.21
C ARG A 37 -8.50 12.02 -11.86
N ALA A 38 -9.63 12.54 -11.37
CA ALA A 38 -10.20 13.77 -11.90
C ALA A 38 -9.21 14.95 -11.78
N ALA A 39 -8.54 15.11 -10.63
CA ALA A 39 -7.55 16.16 -10.43
C ALA A 39 -6.30 16.00 -11.33
N ALA A 40 -5.84 14.76 -11.54
CA ALA A 40 -4.70 14.46 -12.40
C ALA A 40 -5.00 14.72 -13.89
N GLU A 41 -6.20 14.35 -14.35
CA GLU A 41 -6.68 14.62 -15.70
C GLU A 41 -6.76 16.14 -15.95
N GLN A 42 -7.26 16.91 -14.97
CA GLN A 42 -7.30 18.36 -15.03
C GLN A 42 -5.90 18.98 -15.12
N LEU A 43 -4.97 18.59 -14.25
CA LEU A 43 -3.59 19.08 -14.28
C LEU A 43 -2.88 18.76 -15.60
N ALA A 44 -3.13 17.58 -16.17
CA ALA A 44 -2.57 17.18 -17.46
C ALA A 44 -3.08 18.10 -18.59
N ALA A 45 -4.38 18.42 -18.58
CA ALA A 45 -4.99 19.29 -19.58
C ALA A 45 -4.54 20.75 -19.46
N GLU A 46 -4.49 21.29 -18.23
CA GLU A 46 -4.15 22.70 -17.97
C GLU A 46 -2.69 23.01 -18.29
N HIS A 47 -1.78 22.09 -17.95
CA HIS A 47 -0.35 22.34 -18.05
C HIS A 47 0.36 21.56 -19.17
N GLN A 48 -0.38 20.78 -19.95
CA GLN A 48 0.17 19.87 -20.96
C GLN A 48 1.23 18.91 -20.41
N TRP A 49 1.06 18.47 -19.15
CA TRP A 49 1.99 17.58 -18.48
C TRP A 49 1.66 16.11 -18.70
N GLN A 50 2.69 15.26 -18.67
CA GLN A 50 2.49 13.81 -18.57
C GLN A 50 2.20 13.44 -17.12
N VAL A 51 0.93 13.23 -16.81
CA VAL A 51 0.49 12.83 -15.47
C VAL A 51 0.12 11.34 -15.49
N LYS A 52 0.62 10.57 -14.52
CA LYS A 52 0.28 9.14 -14.33
C LYS A 52 -0.16 8.90 -12.89
N LEU A 53 -1.23 8.13 -12.74
CA LEU A 53 -1.67 7.58 -11.46
C LEU A 53 -1.51 6.07 -11.49
N LEU A 54 -0.70 5.55 -10.58
CA LEU A 54 -0.36 4.14 -10.53
C LEU A 54 -0.75 3.56 -9.18
N PRO A 55 -1.71 2.62 -9.12
CA PRO A 55 -1.92 1.82 -7.93
C PRO A 55 -0.70 0.89 -7.75
N MET A 56 -0.13 0.91 -6.56
CA MET A 56 1.05 0.13 -6.18
C MET A 56 0.83 -0.46 -4.79
N THR A 57 1.23 -1.70 -4.59
CA THR A 57 1.37 -2.30 -3.26
C THR A 57 2.47 -1.60 -2.47
N GLY A 58 2.44 -1.72 -1.13
CA GLY A 58 3.52 -1.22 -0.28
C GLY A 58 4.92 -1.74 -0.69
N ARG A 59 5.01 -2.98 -1.18
CA ARG A 59 6.28 -3.57 -1.67
C ARG A 59 6.77 -2.90 -2.95
N GLU A 60 5.89 -2.68 -3.92
CA GLU A 60 6.24 -1.99 -5.17
C GLU A 60 6.67 -0.55 -4.90
N LEU A 61 6.00 0.10 -3.95
CA LEU A 61 6.37 1.44 -3.49
C LEU A 61 7.77 1.46 -2.86
N LEU A 62 8.09 0.53 -1.96
CA LEU A 62 9.43 0.41 -1.37
C LEU A 62 10.50 0.11 -2.42
N GLY A 63 10.21 -0.81 -3.35
CA GLY A 63 11.08 -1.10 -4.49
C GLY A 63 11.33 0.13 -5.36
N PHE A 64 10.32 0.98 -5.59
CA PHE A 64 10.47 2.25 -6.31
C PHE A 64 11.40 3.23 -5.59
N TYR A 65 11.46 3.19 -4.25
CA TYR A 65 12.42 3.98 -3.47
C TYR A 65 13.82 3.36 -3.38
N GLY A 66 14.03 2.18 -3.96
CA GLY A 66 15.27 1.41 -3.76
C GLY A 66 15.45 0.95 -2.31
N ILE A 67 14.36 0.90 -1.53
CA ILE A 67 14.37 0.41 -0.16
C ILE A 67 14.10 -1.09 -0.22
N GLU A 68 15.12 -1.88 0.13
CA GLU A 68 14.89 -3.28 0.43
C GLU A 68 14.23 -3.37 1.81
N PRO A 69 13.01 -3.94 1.90
CA PRO A 69 12.40 -4.18 3.20
C PRO A 69 13.30 -5.10 4.02
N GLU A 70 13.56 -4.74 5.28
CA GLU A 70 14.22 -5.64 6.21
C GLU A 70 13.47 -6.97 6.26
N GLU A 71 14.21 -8.07 6.45
CA GLU A 71 13.58 -9.37 6.65
C GLU A 71 12.59 -9.29 7.82
N PRO A 72 11.41 -9.93 7.70
CA PRO A 72 10.45 -9.95 8.79
C PRO A 72 11.13 -10.45 10.06
N LYS A 73 11.15 -9.62 11.10
CA LYS A 73 11.65 -10.05 12.41
C LYS A 73 10.82 -11.24 12.88
N SER A 74 11.47 -12.20 13.54
CA SER A 74 10.77 -13.30 14.16
C SER A 74 9.74 -12.76 15.15
N MET A 75 8.57 -13.42 15.26
CA MET A 75 7.57 -13.11 16.29
C MET A 75 8.15 -13.17 17.72
N ALA A 76 9.24 -13.92 17.91
CA ALA A 76 9.96 -13.98 19.19
C ALA A 76 10.72 -12.68 19.52
N ASP A 77 11.11 -11.93 18.49
CA ASP A 77 11.92 -10.71 18.58
C ASP A 77 11.07 -9.43 18.56
N LEU A 78 9.75 -9.57 18.41
CA LEU A 78 8.82 -8.46 18.49
C LEU A 78 8.57 -8.07 19.94
N ASP A 79 8.36 -6.77 20.15
CA ASP A 79 7.88 -6.25 21.43
C ASP A 79 6.61 -7.01 21.90
N PRO A 80 6.50 -7.39 23.19
CA PRO A 80 5.40 -8.20 23.68
C PRO A 80 4.00 -7.58 23.46
N GLU A 81 3.87 -6.25 23.59
CA GLU A 81 2.60 -5.55 23.38
C GLU A 81 2.25 -5.52 21.89
N PHE A 82 3.24 -5.21 21.05
CA PHE A 82 3.07 -5.25 19.60
C PHE A 82 2.69 -6.65 19.10
N ARG A 83 3.32 -7.69 19.67
CA ARG A 83 3.02 -9.09 19.36
C ARG A 83 1.58 -9.46 19.73
N ALA A 84 1.12 -9.07 20.92
CA ALA A 84 -0.25 -9.32 21.34
C ALA A 84 -1.26 -8.65 20.40
N GLN A 85 -1.00 -7.40 20.00
CA GLN A 85 -1.82 -6.68 19.04
C GLN A 85 -1.81 -7.33 17.65
N ALA A 86 -0.64 -7.75 17.16
CA ALA A 86 -0.52 -8.43 15.87
C ALA A 86 -1.32 -9.73 15.84
N VAL A 87 -1.23 -10.55 16.89
CA VAL A 87 -2.03 -11.79 17.04
C VAL A 87 -3.52 -11.47 17.06
N GLN A 88 -3.93 -10.45 17.83
CA GLN A 88 -5.33 -10.05 17.90
C GLN A 88 -5.86 -9.60 16.53
N ASN A 89 -5.09 -8.79 15.79
CA ASN A 89 -5.43 -8.37 14.43
C ASN A 89 -5.60 -9.57 13.49
N PHE A 90 -4.69 -10.57 13.56
CA PHE A 90 -4.83 -11.79 12.77
C PHE A 90 -6.10 -12.58 13.11
N VAL A 91 -6.40 -12.73 14.40
CA VAL A 91 -7.63 -13.40 14.86
C VAL A 91 -8.88 -12.68 14.37
N ASP A 92 -8.88 -11.35 14.39
CA ASP A 92 -10.02 -10.55 13.96
C ASP A 92 -10.23 -10.60 12.44
N VAL A 93 -9.16 -10.63 11.64
CA VAL A 93 -9.23 -10.86 10.19
C VAL A 93 -9.82 -12.25 9.89
N LEU A 94 -9.39 -13.29 10.62
CA LEU A 94 -9.94 -14.64 10.45
C LEU A 94 -11.43 -14.70 10.80
N ARG A 95 -11.89 -13.94 11.79
CA ARG A 95 -13.30 -13.88 12.19
C ARG A 95 -14.18 -13.10 11.21
N THR A 96 -13.65 -12.06 10.57
CA THR A 96 -14.40 -11.22 9.61
C THR A 96 -14.46 -11.81 8.20
N SER A 97 -13.73 -12.89 7.92
CA SER A 97 -13.72 -13.57 6.63
C SER A 97 -14.78 -14.67 6.48
N HIS A 98 -15.75 -14.73 7.41
CA HIS A 98 -16.86 -15.71 7.45
C HIS A 98 -18.23 -15.01 7.36
#